data_AF-A0A7C8ZT26-F1
#
_entry.id   AF-A0A7C8ZT26-F1
#
_cell.length_a   1.000
_cell.length_b   1.000
_cell.length_c   1.000
_cell.angle_alpha   90.00
_cell.angle_beta   90.00
_cell.angle_gamma   90.00
#
_symmetry.space_group_name_H-M   'P 1'
#
loop_
_entity.id
_entity.type
_entity.pdbx_description
1 polymer ?
#
loop_
_entity_poly.entity_id
_entity_poly.type
_entity_poly.pdbx_seq_one_letter_code
_entity_poly.pdbx_strand_id
1 'polypeptide(L)'
;MGDCLEDLNFDQLHCLEQDMENAVQFIRQRKYKVIATQIDTKKKKVRNEREIHRGLLQEFDLPKEEPQYGLVDDGEYHHVLGYDNSSHVLALRLQPCPLPPNLHAGGAAGTGSGSCVTTYTLL
;
A
#
# COMPACT_ATOMS: atom_id res chain seq x y z
N MET A 1 4.39 28.22 26.64
CA MET A 1 4.43 29.54 25.98
C MET A 1 3.89 30.52 27.00
N GLY A 2 4.72 31.47 27.41
CA GLY A 2 4.48 32.28 28.61
C GLY A 2 5.76 32.65 29.38
N ASP A 3 6.90 32.08 29.00
CA ASP A 3 8.20 32.38 29.60
C ASP A 3 8.92 33.48 28.81
N CYS A 4 9.81 34.21 29.48
CA CYS A 4 10.60 35.31 28.90
C CYS A 4 9.74 36.47 28.38
N LEU A 5 8.72 36.86 29.15
CA LEU A 5 7.82 37.96 28.82
C LEU A 5 8.22 39.29 29.49
N GLU A 6 9.24 39.30 30.35
CA GLU A 6 9.59 40.44 31.20
C GLU A 6 10.08 41.66 30.42
N ASP A 7 10.64 41.45 29.23
CA ASP A 7 11.24 42.50 28.39
C ASP A 7 10.26 43.06 27.33
N LEU A 8 9.01 42.60 27.30
CA LEU A 8 8.01 42.99 26.30
C LEU A 8 7.12 44.14 26.81
N ASN A 9 6.97 45.17 25.98
CA ASN A 9 5.95 46.19 26.13
C ASN A 9 4.54 45.58 25.94
N PHE A 10 3.53 46.17 26.56
CA PHE A 10 2.11 45.84 26.38
C PHE A 10 1.70 45.66 24.90
N ASP A 11 2.10 46.56 23.99
CA ASP A 11 1.74 46.41 22.58
C ASP A 11 2.38 45.16 21.96
N GLN A 12 3.61 44.86 22.34
CA GLN A 12 4.31 43.67 21.84
C GLN A 12 3.70 42.40 22.40
N LEU A 13 3.26 42.41 23.66
CA LEU A 13 2.55 41.29 24.27
C LEU A 13 1.20 41.05 23.59
N HIS A 14 0.46 42.12 23.28
CA HIS A 14 -0.79 42.03 22.52
C HIS A 14 -0.59 41.50 21.10
N CYS A 15 0.43 41.98 20.38
CA CYS A 15 0.77 41.44 19.06
C CYS A 15 1.15 39.95 19.14
N LEU A 16 1.93 39.56 20.14
CA LEU A 16 2.31 38.16 20.35
C LEU A 16 1.10 37.27 20.59
N GLU A 17 0.15 37.72 21.42
CA GLU A 17 -1.11 37.01 21.66
C GLU A 17 -1.87 36.79 20.34
N GLN A 18 -2.02 37.85 19.54
CA GLN A 18 -2.72 37.79 18.26
C GLN A 18 -2.01 36.86 17.27
N ASP A 19 -0.68 36.91 17.18
CA ASP A 19 0.12 36.03 16.32
C ASP A 19 -0.01 34.56 16.73
N MET A 20 0.00 34.28 18.04
CA MET A 20 -0.20 32.94 18.58
C MET A 20 -1.60 32.41 18.24
N GLU A 21 -2.64 33.22 18.43
CA GLU A 21 -4.01 32.84 18.09
C GLU A 21 -4.16 32.54 16.58
N ASN A 22 -3.60 33.42 15.73
CA ASN A 22 -3.57 33.23 14.29
C ASN A 22 -2.81 31.95 13.89
N ALA A 23 -1.65 31.68 14.50
CA ALA A 23 -0.87 30.48 14.23
C ALA A 23 -1.64 29.21 14.58
N VAL A 24 -2.29 29.18 15.75
CA VAL A 24 -3.12 28.04 16.17
C VAL A 24 -4.30 27.83 15.23
N GLN A 25 -4.96 28.91 14.82
CA GLN A 25 -6.07 28.85 13.86
C GLN A 25 -5.60 28.29 12.51
N PHE A 26 -4.49 28.79 11.98
CA PHE A 26 -3.91 28.32 10.71
C PHE A 26 -3.51 26.84 10.78
N ILE A 27 -2.83 26.42 11.84
CA ILE A 27 -2.44 25.02 12.05
C ILE A 27 -3.70 24.13 12.08
N ARG A 28 -4.74 24.54 12.81
CA ARG A 28 -6.00 23.80 12.90
C ARG A 28 -6.67 23.66 11.54
N GLN A 29 -6.80 24.76 10.80
CA GLN A 29 -7.39 24.76 9.45
C GLN A 29 -6.62 23.83 8.50
N ARG A 30 -5.29 23.91 8.51
CA ARG A 30 -4.44 23.03 7.69
C ARG A 30 -4.63 21.56 8.07
N LYS A 31 -4.66 21.22 9.37
CA LYS A 31 -4.89 19.85 9.83
C LYS A 31 -6.25 19.34 9.37
N TYR A 32 -7.30 20.13 9.53
CA TYR A 32 -8.65 19.73 9.09
C TYR A 32 -8.72 19.53 7.58
N LYS A 33 -8.11 20.40 6.78
CA LYS A 33 -8.05 20.24 5.32
C LYS A 33 -7.34 18.94 4.93
N VAL A 34 -6.20 18.64 5.55
CA VAL A 34 -5.44 17.41 5.28
C VAL A 34 -6.27 16.18 5.67
N ILE A 35 -6.87 16.16 6.86
CA ILE A 35 -7.70 15.04 7.32
C ILE A 35 -8.89 14.83 6.39
N ALA A 36 -9.61 15.89 6.02
CA ALA A 36 -10.73 15.81 5.10
C ALA A 36 -10.31 15.24 3.74
N THR A 37 -9.21 15.74 3.17
CA THR A 37 -8.67 15.23 1.90
C THR A 37 -8.31 13.74 1.99
N GLN A 38 -7.69 13.31 3.10
CA GLN A 38 -7.34 11.90 3.31
C GLN A 38 -8.59 11.01 3.42
N ILE A 39 -9.63 11.47 4.13
CA ILE A 39 -10.91 10.78 4.23
C ILE A 39 -11.53 10.63 2.85
N ASP A 40 -11.60 11.71 2.07
CA ASP A 40 -12.21 11.68 0.73
C ASP A 40 -11.46 10.75 -0.22
N THR A 41 -10.13 10.78 -0.20
CA THR A 41 -9.30 9.85 -0.98
C THR A 41 -9.57 8.40 -0.59
N LYS A 42 -9.62 8.08 0.71
CA LYS A 42 -9.95 6.72 1.18
C LYS A 42 -11.36 6.30 0.77
N LYS A 43 -12.36 7.18 0.91
CA LYS A 43 -13.74 6.92 0.47
C LYS A 43 -13.83 6.66 -1.03
N LYS A 44 -13.07 7.40 -1.85
CA LYS A 44 -12.96 7.17 -3.29
C LYS A 44 -12.36 5.79 -3.59
N LYS A 45 -11.25 5.42 -2.94
CA LYS A 45 -10.64 4.08 -3.09
C LYS A 45 -11.62 2.95 -2.78
N VAL A 46 -12.31 3.02 -1.63
CA VAL A 46 -13.28 2.00 -1.23
C VAL A 46 -14.47 1.92 -2.21
N ARG A 47 -14.90 3.03 -2.81
CA ARG A 47 -15.92 2.99 -3.86
C ARG A 47 -15.42 2.31 -5.14
N ASN A 48 -14.21 2.66 -5.58
CA ASN A 48 -13.58 2.07 -6.76
C ASN A 48 -13.38 0.55 -6.60
N GLU A 49 -12.83 0.12 -5.47
CA GLU A 49 -12.63 -1.31 -5.18
C GLU A 49 -13.95 -2.08 -5.13
N ARG A 50 -14.99 -1.52 -4.51
CA ARG A 50 -16.32 -2.15 -4.50
C ARG A 50 -16.93 -2.26 -5.89
N GLU A 51 -16.70 -1.27 -6.74
CA GLU A 51 -17.17 -1.29 -8.12
C GLU A 51 -16.45 -2.35 -8.95
N ILE A 52 -15.12 -2.43 -8.86
CA ILE A 52 -14.33 -3.48 -9.52
C ILE A 52 -14.77 -4.86 -9.02
N HIS A 53 -14.90 -5.04 -7.70
CA HIS A 53 -15.33 -6.31 -7.12
C HIS A 53 -16.73 -6.73 -7.61
N ARG A 54 -17.68 -5.78 -7.66
CA ARG A 54 -19.02 -6.02 -8.22
C ARG A 54 -18.95 -6.41 -9.69
N GLY A 55 -18.12 -5.74 -10.50
CA GLY A 55 -17.92 -6.06 -11.91
C GLY A 55 -17.37 -7.46 -12.11
N LEU A 56 -16.33 -7.83 -11.36
CA LEU A 56 -15.74 -9.17 -11.40
C LEU A 56 -16.75 -10.26 -11.04
N LEU A 57 -17.52 -10.07 -9.96
CA LEU A 57 -18.57 -11.02 -9.58
C LEU A 57 -19.60 -11.19 -10.70
N GLN A 58 -20.01 -10.09 -11.33
CA GLN A 58 -20.92 -10.13 -12.47
C GLN A 58 -20.32 -10.91 -13.66
N GLU A 59 -19.03 -10.77 -13.95
CA GLU A 59 -18.35 -11.54 -15.01
C GLU A 59 -18.24 -13.05 -14.71
N PHE A 60 -18.18 -13.43 -13.43
CA PHE A 60 -18.23 -14.84 -13.01
C PHE A 60 -19.66 -15.41 -13.06
N ASP A 61 -20.66 -14.60 -12.68
CA ASP A 61 -22.07 -15.00 -12.65
C ASP A 61 -22.74 -14.95 -14.03
N LEU A 62 -22.19 -14.19 -14.97
CA LEU A 62 -22.58 -14.27 -16.37
C LEU A 62 -22.30 -15.71 -16.83
N PRO A 63 -23.30 -16.46 -17.31
CA PRO A 63 -23.05 -17.76 -17.90
C PRO A 63 -22.12 -17.53 -19.08
N LYS A 64 -20.85 -17.86 -18.89
CA LYS A 64 -19.91 -18.04 -19.98
C LYS A 64 -20.52 -19.16 -20.78
N GLU A 65 -21.16 -18.84 -21.90
CA GLU A 65 -21.51 -19.84 -22.92
C GLU A 65 -20.29 -20.76 -23.03
N GLU A 66 -20.48 -22.02 -22.65
CA GLU A 66 -19.44 -22.95 -22.24
C GLU A 66 -18.17 -22.82 -23.07
N PRO A 67 -16.98 -22.63 -22.45
CA PRO A 67 -15.76 -22.98 -23.12
C PRO A 67 -15.85 -24.47 -23.44
N GLN A 68 -15.91 -24.81 -24.73
CA GLN A 68 -15.83 -26.17 -25.27
C GLN A 68 -14.45 -26.79 -25.01
N TYR A 69 -13.98 -26.81 -23.76
CA TYR A 69 -12.96 -27.75 -23.33
C TYR A 69 -13.68 -29.06 -23.04
N GLY A 70 -14.16 -29.70 -24.11
CA GLY A 70 -14.53 -31.09 -24.06
C GLY A 70 -13.29 -31.87 -23.61
N LEU A 71 -13.46 -32.72 -22.60
CA LEU A 71 -12.53 -33.80 -22.35
C LEU A 71 -12.41 -34.58 -23.66
N VAL A 72 -11.40 -34.28 -24.46
CA VAL A 72 -10.98 -35.20 -25.50
C VAL A 72 -10.48 -36.41 -24.72
N ASP A 73 -11.23 -37.51 -24.87
CA ASP A 73 -10.76 -38.84 -24.48
C ASP A 73 -9.56 -39.15 -25.38
N ASP A 74 -8.40 -38.61 -25.01
CA ASP A 74 -7.11 -39.04 -25.56
C ASP A 74 -6.92 -40.46 -25.04
N GLY A 75 -7.42 -41.39 -25.86
CA GLY A 75 -7.56 -42.80 -25.55
C GLY A 75 -6.34 -43.38 -24.84
N GLU A 76 -6.64 -44.14 -23.79
CA GLU A 76 -5.74 -45.09 -23.15
C GLU A 76 -4.37 -44.51 -22.77
N TYR A 77 -4.36 -43.57 -21.83
CA TYR A 77 -3.17 -43.29 -21.02
C TYR A 77 -2.86 -44.55 -20.19
N HIS A 78 -2.06 -45.44 -20.75
CA HIS A 78 -1.58 -46.65 -20.09
C HIS A 78 -0.74 -46.26 -18.87
N HIS A 79 -1.40 -46.14 -17.70
CA HIS A 79 -0.73 -45.98 -16.42
C HIS A 79 -0.01 -47.28 -16.08
N VAL A 80 1.19 -47.46 -16.66
CA VAL A 80 2.18 -48.36 -16.09
C VAL A 80 2.50 -47.77 -14.72
N LEU A 81 1.79 -48.25 -13.69
CA LEU A 81 2.23 -48.18 -12.30
C LEU A 81 3.52 -49.01 -12.17
N GLY A 82 4.58 -48.54 -12.81
CA GLY A 82 5.94 -48.84 -12.46
C GLY A 82 6.23 -47.96 -11.25
N TYR A 83 6.11 -48.53 -10.07
CA TYR A 83 6.72 -47.97 -8.88
C TYR A 83 8.21 -47.73 -9.20
N ASP A 84 8.59 -46.49 -9.44
CA ASP A 84 9.98 -46.08 -9.29
C ASP A 84 10.06 -44.70 -8.61
N ASN A 85 10.20 -44.82 -7.29
CA ASN A 85 11.00 -43.98 -6.41
C ASN A 85 11.58 -42.67 -6.98
N SER A 86 10.86 -41.56 -6.81
CA SER A 86 11.48 -40.27 -6.49
C SER A 86 10.42 -39.27 -6.02
N SER A 87 10.44 -38.96 -4.74
CA SER A 87 9.79 -37.83 -4.08
C SER A 87 9.40 -36.64 -4.99
N HIS A 88 8.11 -36.42 -5.21
CA HIS A 88 7.56 -35.10 -5.53
C HIS A 88 6.42 -34.77 -4.57
N VAL A 89 6.77 -34.70 -3.29
CA VAL A 89 5.96 -34.00 -2.30
C VAL A 89 6.22 -32.51 -2.51
N LEU A 90 5.37 -31.82 -3.28
CA LEU A 90 5.41 -30.36 -3.34
C LEU A 90 4.80 -29.79 -2.05
N ALA A 91 5.59 -29.80 -0.98
CA ALA A 91 5.28 -29.06 0.24
C ALA A 91 5.69 -27.59 0.04
N LEU A 92 4.76 -26.72 -0.34
CA LEU A 92 4.95 -25.27 -0.27
C LEU A 92 5.03 -24.87 1.21
N ARG A 93 6.24 -24.92 1.78
CA ARG A 93 6.52 -24.31 3.09
C ARG A 93 6.49 -22.79 2.89
N LEU A 94 5.40 -22.14 3.28
CA LEU A 94 5.38 -20.71 3.59
C LEU A 94 6.32 -20.50 4.78
N GLN A 95 7.58 -20.16 4.50
CA GLN A 95 8.56 -19.84 5.53
C GLN A 95 8.14 -18.50 6.16
N PRO A 96 7.83 -18.44 7.47
CA PRO A 96 7.64 -17.17 8.15
C PRO A 96 9.00 -16.48 8.21
N CYS A 97 9.17 -15.33 7.55
CA CYS A 97 10.37 -14.51 7.67
C CYS A 97 10.61 -14.14 9.14
N PRO A 98 11.75 -14.50 9.75
CA PRO A 98 12.17 -13.89 11.00
C PRO A 98 12.85 -12.55 10.66
N LEU A 99 12.13 -11.47 10.93
CA LEU A 99 12.63 -10.10 10.92
C LEU A 99 13.80 -9.96 11.92
N PRO A 100 15.01 -9.48 11.55
CA PRO A 100 15.96 -8.98 12.53
C PRO A 100 15.64 -7.52 12.88
N PRO A 101 15.81 -7.10 14.15
CA PRO A 101 15.49 -5.75 14.57
C PRO A 101 16.56 -4.77 14.06
N ASN A 102 16.10 -3.59 13.66
CA ASN A 102 16.87 -2.39 13.34
C ASN A 102 18.29 -2.33 13.90
N LEU A 103 19.30 -2.25 13.03
CA LEU A 103 20.54 -1.52 13.34
C LEU A 103 20.99 -0.73 12.11
N HIS A 104 21.14 0.57 12.35
CA HIS A 104 21.47 1.62 11.42
C HIS A 104 22.94 1.99 11.66
N ALA A 105 23.85 1.67 10.75
CA ALA A 105 25.22 2.16 10.62
C ALA A 105 25.88 1.33 9.51
N GLY A 106 26.56 1.84 8.49
CA GLY A 106 27.22 3.12 8.26
C GLY A 106 28.51 2.78 7.50
N GLY A 107 28.73 3.40 6.34
CA GLY A 107 30.07 3.57 5.77
C GLY A 107 30.58 2.53 4.76
N ALA A 108 30.62 3.00 3.50
CA ALA A 108 31.74 2.92 2.55
C ALA A 108 32.09 1.62 1.78
N ALA A 109 32.14 1.83 0.45
CA ALA A 109 32.98 1.20 -0.58
C ALA A 109 32.53 -0.13 -1.20
N GLY A 110 32.08 -0.08 -2.47
CA GLY A 110 32.07 -1.24 -3.36
C GLY A 110 30.98 -1.28 -4.44
N THR A 111 30.99 -0.33 -5.38
CA THR A 111 30.57 -0.48 -6.80
C THR A 111 29.37 -1.40 -7.15
N GLY A 112 28.22 -0.77 -7.40
CA GLY A 112 27.05 -1.40 -8.03
C GLY A 112 26.09 -0.33 -8.54
N SER A 113 26.55 0.46 -9.50
CA SER A 113 25.80 1.48 -10.24
C SER A 113 24.49 0.92 -10.83
N GLY A 114 23.39 1.67 -10.72
CA GLY A 114 22.34 1.60 -11.75
C GLY A 114 20.89 1.51 -11.27
N SER A 115 20.33 2.68 -10.93
CA SER A 115 18.98 3.14 -11.33
C SER A 115 17.71 2.37 -10.91
N CYS A 116 16.88 3.02 -10.07
CA CYS A 116 15.43 2.85 -10.14
C CYS A 116 14.73 4.21 -10.29
N VAL A 117 14.81 4.77 -11.50
CA VAL A 117 13.84 5.75 -12.00
C VAL A 117 13.41 5.27 -13.39
N THR A 118 12.20 4.71 -13.47
CA THR A 118 11.35 4.88 -14.66
C THR A 118 9.88 4.85 -14.26
N THR A 119 9.30 6.04 -14.33
CA THR A 119 7.89 6.38 -14.45
C THR A 119 7.21 5.63 -15.60
N TYR A 120 5.98 5.17 -15.41
CA TYR A 120 5.01 5.08 -16.51
C TYR A 120 3.65 5.63 -16.04
N THR A 121 3.39 6.87 -16.46
CA THR A 121 2.04 7.39 -16.71
C THR A 121 1.60 6.88 -18.07
N LEU A 122 0.49 6.15 -18.15
CA LEU A 122 -0.21 5.91 -19.41
C LEU A 122 -1.49 6.75 -19.41
N LEU A 123 -1.65 7.46 -20.52
CA LEU A 123 -2.75 8.33 -20.93
C LEU A 123 -4.13 7.68 -20.77
#